data_AF-A0A348WIM3-F1
#
_entry.id   AF-A0A348WIM3-F1
#
_cell.length_a   1.000
_cell.length_b   1.000
_cell.length_c   1.000
_cell.angle_alpha   90.00
_cell.angle_beta   90.00
_cell.angle_gamma   90.00
#
_symmetry.space_group_name_H-M   'P 1'
#
loop_
_entity.id
_entity.type
_entity.pdbx_description
1 polymer ?
#
loop_
_entity_poly.entity_id
_entity_poly.type
_entity_poly.pdbx_seq_one_letter_code
_entity_poly.pdbx_strand_id
1 'polypeptide(L)'
;DTMAMIGAGAQSEFQSLAMKAICGVKNIRLYDIDPAASAKAARNLSGMGLSVSVADTREDAMQGALIITTCTADKQYATILTDNMVGSGVHINAIGGDCPGKTELAPAILHRSDIFVEFPPQTRIEGEIQQLAEDHPVTEMWQVINGTAKGRTHADQITLFDSVGFAIEDFSALRYVRDQIKGTEMYHDLDLLADPDDPRDLFGMVQRAKG
;
A
#
# COMPACT_ATOMS: atom_id res chain seq x y z
N ASP A 1 -9.48 -13.80 -12.16
CA ASP A 1 -8.32 -14.08 -11.28
C ASP A 1 -7.07 -13.30 -11.70
N THR A 2 -7.26 -12.14 -12.35
CA THR A 2 -6.19 -11.30 -12.90
C THR A 2 -6.15 -9.99 -12.15
N MET A 3 -4.93 -9.54 -11.85
CA MET A 3 -4.64 -8.23 -11.31
C MET A 3 -3.79 -7.42 -12.28
N ALA A 4 -4.14 -6.14 -12.46
CA ALA A 4 -3.29 -5.16 -13.12
C ALA A 4 -2.41 -4.47 -12.07
N MET A 5 -1.12 -4.37 -12.35
CA MET A 5 -0.14 -3.71 -11.51
C MET A 5 0.43 -2.52 -12.29
N ILE A 6 0.00 -1.32 -11.91
CA ILE A 6 0.35 -0.07 -12.57
C ILE A 6 1.40 0.65 -11.71
N GLY A 7 2.63 0.71 -12.19
CA GLY A 7 3.80 1.02 -11.39
C GLY A 7 4.51 -0.27 -10.94
N ALA A 8 5.64 -0.58 -11.58
CA ALA A 8 6.43 -1.78 -11.36
C ALA A 8 7.70 -1.51 -10.52
N GLY A 9 7.64 -0.49 -9.67
CA GLY A 9 8.71 -0.06 -8.76
C GLY A 9 8.94 -1.02 -7.59
N ALA A 10 9.38 -0.49 -6.44
CA ALA A 10 9.77 -1.29 -5.28
C ALA A 10 8.62 -2.10 -4.66
N GLN A 11 7.39 -1.59 -4.72
CA GLN A 11 6.23 -2.22 -4.07
C GLN A 11 5.61 -3.36 -4.91
N SER A 12 5.89 -3.40 -6.22
CA SER A 12 5.13 -4.21 -7.18
C SER A 12 5.20 -5.71 -6.92
N GLU A 13 6.37 -6.23 -6.57
CA GLU A 13 6.54 -7.65 -6.26
C GLU A 13 5.79 -8.04 -4.98
N PHE A 14 5.90 -7.23 -3.93
CA PHE A 14 5.26 -7.49 -2.64
C PHE A 14 3.73 -7.44 -2.74
N GLN A 15 3.19 -6.42 -3.42
CA GLN A 15 1.76 -6.30 -3.69
C GLN A 15 1.24 -7.49 -4.51
N SER A 16 1.97 -7.92 -5.53
CA SER A 16 1.61 -9.09 -6.35
C SER A 16 1.57 -10.39 -5.53
N LEU A 17 2.58 -10.61 -4.68
CA LEU A 17 2.65 -11.79 -3.82
C LEU A 17 1.60 -11.76 -2.70
N ALA A 18 1.31 -10.60 -2.13
CA ALA A 18 0.26 -10.43 -1.13
C ALA A 18 -1.12 -10.76 -1.72
N MET A 19 -1.43 -10.23 -2.91
CA MET A 19 -2.70 -10.49 -3.58
C MET A 19 -2.83 -11.94 -4.05
N LYS A 20 -1.72 -12.60 -4.40
CA LYS A 20 -1.69 -14.05 -4.58
C LYS A 20 -2.06 -14.78 -3.29
N ALA A 21 -1.42 -14.44 -2.19
CA ALA A 21 -1.57 -15.16 -0.91
C ALA A 21 -2.96 -14.97 -0.30
N ILE A 22 -3.52 -13.76 -0.37
CA ILE A 22 -4.78 -13.39 0.28
C ILE A 22 -5.97 -13.67 -0.64
N CYS A 23 -5.87 -13.31 -1.92
CA CYS A 23 -7.00 -13.33 -2.86
C CYS A 23 -6.91 -14.47 -3.90
N GLY A 24 -5.82 -15.24 -3.92
CA GLY A 24 -5.63 -16.31 -4.90
C GLY A 24 -5.43 -15.81 -6.34
N VAL A 25 -4.95 -14.58 -6.52
CA VAL A 25 -4.61 -14.03 -7.85
C VAL A 25 -3.60 -14.95 -8.55
N LYS A 26 -3.85 -15.24 -9.83
CA LYS A 26 -2.99 -16.13 -10.64
C LYS A 26 -2.24 -15.40 -11.73
N ASN A 27 -2.82 -14.33 -12.26
CA ASN A 27 -2.28 -13.58 -13.39
C ASN A 27 -1.97 -12.15 -12.96
N ILE A 28 -0.75 -11.68 -13.22
CA ILE A 28 -0.33 -10.29 -13.02
C ILE A 28 0.00 -9.68 -14.38
N ARG A 29 -0.63 -8.54 -14.68
CA ARG A 29 -0.30 -7.73 -15.85
C ARG A 29 0.40 -6.46 -15.37
N LEU A 30 1.68 -6.35 -15.71
CA LEU A 30 2.53 -5.25 -15.31
C LEU A 30 2.50 -4.15 -16.37
N TYR A 31 2.43 -2.90 -15.92
CA TYR A 31 2.73 -1.75 -16.74
C TYR A 31 3.49 -0.71 -15.92
N ASP A 32 4.51 -0.12 -16.53
CA ASP A 32 5.26 1.01 -16.00
C ASP A 32 5.73 1.87 -17.18
N ILE A 33 5.84 3.18 -16.96
CA ILE A 33 6.37 4.11 -17.95
C ILE A 33 7.85 3.84 -18.25
N ASP A 34 8.58 3.26 -17.29
CA ASP A 34 9.90 2.68 -17.48
C ASP A 34 9.77 1.17 -17.77
N PRO A 35 9.97 0.73 -19.02
CA PRO A 35 9.90 -0.69 -19.37
C PRO A 35 10.89 -1.56 -18.58
N ALA A 36 12.01 -1.00 -18.11
CA ALA A 36 12.99 -1.73 -17.32
C ALA A 36 12.43 -2.12 -15.95
N ALA A 37 11.56 -1.30 -15.34
CA ALA A 37 10.89 -1.59 -14.08
C ALA A 37 9.93 -2.79 -14.24
N SER A 38 9.10 -2.79 -15.29
CA SER A 38 8.21 -3.92 -15.62
C SER A 38 9.00 -5.19 -15.91
N ALA A 39 10.09 -5.09 -16.68
CA ALA A 39 10.96 -6.23 -16.95
C ALA A 39 11.64 -6.77 -15.67
N LYS A 40 12.06 -5.91 -14.75
CA LYS A 40 12.59 -6.29 -13.43
C LYS A 40 11.54 -7.04 -12.62
N ALA A 41 10.33 -6.50 -12.50
CA ALA A 41 9.27 -7.12 -11.70
C ALA A 41 8.87 -8.48 -12.28
N ALA A 42 8.76 -8.59 -13.60
CA ALA A 42 8.49 -9.85 -14.28
C ALA A 42 9.56 -10.91 -14.01
N ARG A 43 10.84 -10.53 -14.03
CA ARG A 43 11.94 -11.46 -13.69
C ARG A 43 11.88 -11.91 -12.23
N ASN A 44 11.66 -10.99 -11.29
CA ASN A 44 11.61 -11.30 -9.85
C ASN A 44 10.41 -12.17 -9.47
N LEU A 45 9.26 -11.97 -10.14
CA LEU A 45 8.06 -12.77 -9.94
C LEU A 45 8.08 -14.10 -10.70
N SER A 46 9.05 -14.31 -11.58
CA SER A 46 9.21 -15.58 -12.31
C SER A 46 9.42 -16.74 -11.34
N GLY A 47 8.71 -17.84 -11.56
CA GLY A 47 8.78 -19.02 -10.69
C GLY A 47 8.04 -18.88 -9.35
N MET A 48 7.47 -17.71 -9.03
CA MET A 48 6.71 -17.48 -7.79
C MET A 48 5.27 -18.00 -7.87
N GLY A 49 4.96 -18.91 -8.80
CA GLY A 49 3.60 -19.45 -9.00
C GLY A 49 2.58 -18.41 -9.45
N LEU A 50 3.03 -17.42 -10.22
CA LEU A 50 2.21 -16.42 -10.91
C LEU A 50 2.48 -16.50 -12.41
N SER A 51 1.45 -16.30 -13.21
CA SER A 51 1.60 -15.99 -14.64
C SER A 51 1.76 -14.48 -14.78
N VAL A 52 2.90 -14.04 -15.28
CA VAL A 52 3.24 -12.62 -15.35
C VAL A 52 3.47 -12.20 -16.79
N SER A 53 2.79 -11.13 -17.21
CA SER A 53 2.97 -10.51 -18.53
C SER A 53 3.19 -9.02 -18.39
N VAL A 54 3.99 -8.44 -19.27
CA VAL A 54 4.15 -6.99 -19.39
C VAL A 54 3.23 -6.51 -20.51
N ALA A 55 2.43 -5.48 -20.23
CA ALA A 55 1.54 -4.87 -21.19
C ALA A 55 2.22 -3.65 -21.84
N ASP A 56 1.85 -3.34 -23.08
CA ASP A 56 2.37 -2.19 -23.82
C ASP A 56 1.76 -0.87 -23.34
N THR A 57 0.51 -0.92 -22.85
CA THR A 57 -0.22 0.22 -22.30
C THR A 57 -0.86 -0.12 -20.96
N ARG A 58 -1.22 0.91 -20.18
CA ARG A 58 -1.93 0.73 -18.91
C ARG A 58 -3.33 0.16 -19.14
N GLU A 59 -3.98 0.56 -20.23
CA GLU A 59 -5.30 0.11 -20.64
C GLU A 59 -5.29 -1.40 -20.92
N ASP A 60 -4.28 -1.89 -21.65
CA ASP A 60 -4.11 -3.32 -21.93
C ASP A 60 -3.87 -4.13 -20.65
N ALA A 61 -3.10 -3.56 -19.70
CA ALA A 61 -2.88 -4.19 -18.39
C ALA A 61 -4.20 -4.35 -17.62
N MET A 62 -5.06 -3.32 -17.66
CA MET A 62 -6.32 -3.27 -16.90
C MET A 62 -7.48 -4.02 -17.54
N GLN A 63 -7.44 -4.28 -18.85
CA GLN A 63 -8.58 -4.87 -19.56
C GLN A 63 -9.03 -6.23 -18.97
N GLY A 64 -10.19 -6.24 -18.31
CA GLY A 64 -10.73 -7.44 -17.67
C GLY A 64 -10.00 -7.89 -16.39
N ALA A 65 -9.11 -7.05 -15.85
CA ALA A 65 -8.57 -7.25 -14.51
C ALA A 65 -9.68 -6.99 -13.47
N LEU A 66 -9.72 -7.81 -12.42
CA LEU A 66 -10.69 -7.66 -11.32
C LEU A 66 -10.14 -6.82 -10.17
N ILE A 67 -8.81 -6.76 -10.07
CA ILE A 67 -8.08 -5.94 -9.11
C ILE A 67 -7.13 -5.06 -9.90
N ILE A 68 -7.09 -3.77 -9.58
CA ILE A 68 -6.10 -2.83 -10.10
C ILE A 68 -5.33 -2.32 -8.90
N THR A 69 -4.00 -2.43 -8.93
CA THR A 69 -3.12 -1.85 -7.90
C THR A 69 -2.27 -0.80 -8.56
N THR A 70 -2.29 0.42 -8.01
CA THR A 70 -1.47 1.54 -8.45
C THR A 70 -0.41 1.85 -7.41
N CYS A 71 0.86 1.89 -7.84
CA CYS A 71 2.03 2.12 -7.00
C CYS A 71 3.07 2.99 -7.73
N THR A 72 2.63 4.05 -8.39
CA THR A 72 3.50 4.95 -9.16
C THR A 72 4.18 5.97 -8.26
N ALA A 73 5.37 6.43 -8.66
CA ALA A 73 6.22 7.33 -7.88
C ALA A 73 6.34 8.71 -8.56
N ASP A 74 5.23 9.26 -9.04
CA ASP A 74 5.19 10.63 -9.54
C ASP A 74 4.75 11.58 -8.41
N LYS A 75 5.43 12.71 -8.22
CA LYS A 75 5.10 13.71 -7.18
C LYS A 75 4.20 14.81 -7.74
N GLN A 76 3.15 14.43 -8.45
CA GLN A 76 2.20 15.33 -9.08
C GLN A 76 0.78 14.77 -8.98
N TYR A 77 -0.22 15.62 -9.24
CA TYR A 77 -1.60 15.18 -9.47
C TYR A 77 -1.68 14.45 -10.81
N ALA A 78 -1.43 13.13 -10.78
CA ALA A 78 -1.51 12.30 -11.96
C ALA A 78 -2.91 11.71 -12.11
N THR A 79 -3.32 11.52 -13.36
CA THR A 79 -4.51 10.74 -13.73
C THR A 79 -4.04 9.46 -14.39
N ILE A 80 -3.36 8.62 -13.61
CA ILE A 80 -2.84 7.34 -14.07
C ILE A 80 -4.00 6.46 -14.54
N LEU A 81 -5.10 6.44 -13.79
CA LEU A 81 -6.37 5.84 -14.19
C LEU A 81 -7.39 6.92 -14.52
N THR A 82 -8.00 6.80 -15.70
CA THR A 82 -9.14 7.62 -16.12
C THR A 82 -10.45 6.84 -15.98
N ASP A 83 -11.57 7.55 -15.92
CA ASP A 83 -12.91 6.99 -15.65
C ASP A 83 -13.32 5.83 -16.59
N ASN A 84 -12.96 5.94 -17.87
CA ASN A 84 -13.26 4.93 -18.89
C ASN A 84 -12.41 3.65 -18.77
N MET A 85 -11.40 3.62 -17.91
CA MET A 85 -10.52 2.46 -17.72
C MET A 85 -11.05 1.49 -16.65
N VAL A 86 -11.92 1.96 -15.74
CA VAL A 86 -12.42 1.17 -14.62
C VAL A 86 -13.82 0.63 -14.92
N GLY A 87 -13.90 -0.69 -15.06
CA GLY A 87 -15.16 -1.42 -15.26
C GLY A 87 -15.93 -1.65 -13.96
N SER A 88 -17.20 -2.05 -14.09
CA SER A 88 -18.02 -2.50 -12.96
C SER A 88 -17.38 -3.70 -12.24
N GLY A 89 -17.52 -3.74 -10.92
CA GLY A 89 -17.08 -4.86 -10.09
C GLY A 89 -15.59 -4.88 -9.74
N VAL A 90 -14.81 -3.91 -10.25
CA VAL A 90 -13.37 -3.83 -9.98
C VAL A 90 -13.09 -3.40 -8.54
N HIS A 91 -12.04 -3.96 -7.96
CA HIS A 91 -11.42 -3.44 -6.75
C HIS A 91 -10.13 -2.70 -7.08
N ILE A 92 -9.93 -1.53 -6.49
CA ILE A 92 -8.76 -0.69 -6.70
C ILE A 92 -8.00 -0.58 -5.37
N ASN A 93 -6.71 -0.90 -5.40
CA ASN A 93 -5.75 -0.55 -4.36
C ASN A 93 -4.98 0.68 -4.84
N ALA A 94 -5.30 1.86 -4.33
CA ALA A 94 -4.53 3.08 -4.59
C ALA A 94 -3.46 3.22 -3.51
N ILE A 95 -2.20 2.94 -3.85
CA ILE A 95 -1.07 2.89 -2.92
C ILE A 95 -0.06 4.02 -3.18
N GLY A 96 0.01 4.55 -4.41
CA GLY A 96 1.01 5.54 -4.78
C GLY A 96 0.69 6.96 -4.32
N GLY A 97 -0.58 7.35 -4.23
CA GLY A 97 -1.00 8.68 -3.75
C GLY A 97 -0.92 8.78 -2.23
N ASP A 98 0.24 9.16 -1.69
CA ASP A 98 0.56 9.09 -0.25
C ASP A 98 0.97 10.43 0.37
N CYS A 99 0.81 11.55 -0.33
CA CYS A 99 1.14 12.87 0.21
C CYS A 99 0.31 13.99 -0.43
N PRO A 100 0.25 15.19 0.19
CA PRO A 100 -0.48 16.32 -0.39
C PRO A 100 0.07 16.68 -1.76
N GLY A 101 -0.80 16.83 -2.75
CA GLY A 101 -0.39 17.15 -4.12
C GLY A 101 -0.02 15.94 -4.98
N LYS A 102 -0.20 14.72 -4.48
CA LYS A 102 0.17 13.47 -5.16
C LYS A 102 -1.03 12.52 -5.21
N THR A 103 -1.55 12.31 -6.41
CA THR A 103 -2.70 11.43 -6.65
C THR A 103 -2.47 10.63 -7.93
N GLU A 104 -3.15 9.50 -8.07
CA GLU A 104 -3.05 8.57 -9.20
C GLU A 104 -4.38 8.42 -9.94
N LEU A 105 -5.52 8.71 -9.30
CA LEU A 105 -6.85 8.46 -9.85
C LEU A 105 -7.54 9.76 -10.26
N ALA A 106 -8.27 9.71 -11.37
CA ALA A 106 -9.19 10.78 -11.73
C ALA A 106 -10.35 10.88 -10.71
N PRO A 107 -10.80 12.10 -10.32
CA PRO A 107 -11.89 12.29 -9.35
C PRO A 107 -13.18 11.54 -9.67
N ALA A 108 -13.48 11.34 -10.96
CA ALA A 108 -14.66 10.60 -11.42
C ALA A 108 -14.68 9.13 -10.92
N ILE A 109 -13.51 8.49 -10.79
CA ILE A 109 -13.39 7.14 -10.23
C ILE A 109 -13.81 7.15 -8.76
N LEU A 110 -13.37 8.17 -8.02
CA LEU A 110 -13.68 8.30 -6.60
C LEU A 110 -15.20 8.44 -6.38
N HIS A 111 -15.85 9.30 -7.15
CA HIS A 111 -17.30 9.51 -7.08
C HIS A 111 -18.14 8.27 -7.42
N ARG A 112 -17.58 7.31 -8.15
CA ARG A 112 -18.25 6.06 -8.56
C ARG A 112 -17.86 4.86 -7.71
N SER A 113 -16.94 5.03 -6.76
CA SER A 113 -16.42 3.98 -5.91
C SER A 113 -16.96 4.12 -4.49
N ASP A 114 -17.17 2.99 -3.82
CA ASP A 114 -17.24 2.99 -2.37
C ASP A 114 -15.80 2.99 -1.82
N ILE A 115 -15.48 4.03 -1.06
CA ILE A 115 -14.10 4.34 -0.64
C ILE A 115 -13.86 3.85 0.79
N PHE A 116 -12.78 3.10 0.95
CA PHE A 116 -12.29 2.57 2.21
C PHE A 116 -10.93 3.17 2.53
N VAL A 117 -10.73 3.59 3.77
CA VAL A 117 -9.52 4.31 4.21
C VAL A 117 -8.97 3.75 5.51
N GLU A 118 -7.70 4.02 5.81
CA GLU A 118 -7.05 3.62 7.05
C GLU A 118 -7.44 4.54 8.22
N PHE A 119 -7.09 5.83 8.12
CA PHE A 119 -7.35 6.86 9.13
C PHE A 119 -7.82 8.16 8.45
N PRO A 120 -9.13 8.46 8.47
CA PRO A 120 -9.69 9.55 7.66
C PRO A 120 -9.01 10.92 7.84
N PRO A 121 -8.66 11.38 9.05
CA PRO A 121 -8.00 12.68 9.21
C PRO A 121 -6.68 12.81 8.43
N GLN A 122 -5.91 11.73 8.28
CA GLN A 122 -4.67 11.72 7.49
C GLN A 122 -4.97 11.50 6.01
N THR A 123 -5.80 10.52 5.67
CA THR A 123 -6.13 10.21 4.27
C THR A 123 -6.79 11.39 3.53
N ARG A 124 -7.53 12.25 4.24
CA ARG A 124 -8.07 13.51 3.67
C ARG A 124 -7.03 14.50 3.17
N ILE A 125 -5.83 14.45 3.75
CA ILE A 125 -4.73 15.35 3.44
C ILE A 125 -3.81 14.73 2.38
N GLU A 126 -3.63 13.41 2.42
CA GLU A 126 -2.56 12.72 1.71
C GLU A 126 -3.05 11.78 0.59
N GLY A 127 -4.25 11.23 0.71
CA GLY A 127 -4.77 10.19 -0.17
C GLY A 127 -5.48 10.74 -1.40
N GLU A 128 -6.09 9.86 -2.20
CA GLU A 128 -6.88 10.22 -3.37
C GLU A 128 -8.06 11.12 -3.04
N ILE A 129 -8.70 10.91 -1.87
CA ILE A 129 -9.85 11.71 -1.42
C ILE A 129 -9.52 13.18 -1.12
N GLN A 130 -8.25 13.60 -1.13
CA GLN A 130 -7.88 15.02 -1.08
C GLN A 130 -8.49 15.82 -2.25
N GLN A 131 -8.90 15.13 -3.32
CA GLN A 131 -9.59 15.70 -4.49
C GLN A 131 -11.10 15.92 -4.28
N LEU A 132 -11.65 15.45 -3.16
CA LEU A 132 -13.09 15.49 -2.87
C LEU A 132 -13.42 16.54 -1.80
N ALA A 133 -14.72 16.80 -1.63
CA ALA A 133 -15.19 17.59 -0.50
C ALA A 133 -14.82 16.90 0.83
N GLU A 134 -14.53 17.71 1.86
CA GLU A 134 -14.11 17.24 3.19
C GLU A 134 -15.14 16.28 3.83
N ASP A 135 -16.43 16.50 3.53
CA ASP A 135 -17.56 15.72 4.03
C ASP A 135 -17.96 14.54 3.12
N HIS A 136 -17.25 14.30 2.01
CA HIS A 136 -17.54 13.17 1.11
C HIS A 136 -17.46 11.85 1.87
N PRO A 137 -18.47 10.98 1.87
CA PRO A 137 -18.49 9.80 2.73
C PRO A 137 -17.34 8.82 2.43
N VAL A 138 -16.70 8.31 3.48
CA VAL A 138 -15.70 7.24 3.41
C VAL A 138 -15.96 6.23 4.53
N THR A 139 -15.52 4.99 4.35
CA THR A 139 -15.62 3.94 5.36
C THR A 139 -14.25 3.60 5.92
N GLU A 140 -14.09 3.52 7.24
CA GLU A 140 -12.82 3.10 7.82
C GLU A 140 -12.64 1.59 7.70
N MET A 141 -11.48 1.14 7.23
CA MET A 141 -11.19 -0.27 6.96
C MET A 141 -11.36 -1.15 8.20
N TRP A 142 -11.03 -0.65 9.39
CA TRP A 142 -11.18 -1.39 10.64
C TRP A 142 -12.64 -1.73 10.95
N GLN A 143 -13.59 -0.89 10.52
CA GLN A 143 -15.03 -1.13 10.70
C GLN A 143 -15.51 -2.26 9.79
N VAL A 144 -14.91 -2.41 8.62
CA VAL A 144 -15.19 -3.55 7.72
C VAL A 144 -14.64 -4.83 8.32
N ILE A 145 -13.38 -4.80 8.80
CA ILE A 145 -12.69 -5.96 9.37
C ILE A 145 -13.41 -6.52 10.60
N ASN A 146 -13.93 -5.65 11.48
CA ASN A 146 -14.66 -6.09 12.68
C ASN A 146 -16.17 -6.32 12.45
N GLY A 147 -16.67 -6.12 11.22
CA GLY A 147 -18.07 -6.33 10.85
C GLY A 147 -19.05 -5.24 11.28
N THR A 148 -18.58 -4.07 11.73
CA THR A 148 -19.45 -2.93 12.07
C THR A 148 -19.92 -2.15 10.85
N ALA A 149 -19.13 -2.14 9.77
CA ALA A 149 -19.48 -1.63 8.46
C ALA A 149 -19.46 -2.75 7.41
N LYS A 150 -20.17 -2.53 6.29
CA LYS A 150 -20.13 -3.45 5.16
C LYS A 150 -18.94 -3.09 4.26
N GLY A 151 -18.23 -4.11 3.78
CA GLY A 151 -17.31 -3.97 2.66
C GLY A 151 -18.07 -3.96 1.33
N ARG A 152 -17.67 -4.84 0.40
CA ARG A 152 -18.42 -5.08 -0.82
C ARG A 152 -19.82 -5.65 -0.53
N THR A 153 -20.84 -5.10 -1.17
CA THR A 153 -22.26 -5.43 -1.02
C THR A 153 -22.88 -6.04 -2.28
N HIS A 154 -22.29 -5.81 -3.45
CA HIS A 154 -22.76 -6.38 -4.73
C HIS A 154 -21.61 -6.56 -5.73
N ALA A 155 -21.84 -7.41 -6.74
CA ALA A 155 -20.80 -7.83 -7.68
C ALA A 155 -20.32 -6.68 -8.59
N ASP A 156 -21.20 -5.76 -8.96
CA ASP A 156 -20.89 -4.65 -9.88
C ASP A 156 -20.29 -3.42 -9.20
N GLN A 157 -20.20 -3.43 -7.86
CA GLN A 157 -19.67 -2.34 -7.07
C GLN A 157 -18.22 -2.06 -7.43
N ILE A 158 -17.83 -0.80 -7.57
CA ILE A 158 -16.43 -0.42 -7.60
C ILE A 158 -16.02 -0.12 -6.15
N THR A 159 -14.98 -0.79 -5.68
CA THR A 159 -14.46 -0.58 -4.31
C THR A 159 -13.06 -0.05 -4.40
N LEU A 160 -12.78 1.05 -3.72
CA LEU A 160 -11.48 1.69 -3.68
C LEU A 160 -10.92 1.60 -2.27
N PHE A 161 -9.73 1.03 -2.11
CA PHE A 161 -8.92 1.24 -0.93
C PHE A 161 -7.96 2.39 -1.22
N ASP A 162 -8.17 3.53 -0.57
CA ASP A 162 -7.34 4.72 -0.65
C ASP A 162 -6.32 4.67 0.49
N SER A 163 -5.12 4.18 0.16
CA SER A 163 -4.08 3.84 1.13
C SER A 163 -2.96 4.86 1.12
N VAL A 164 -2.63 5.36 2.30
CA VAL A 164 -1.54 6.32 2.54
C VAL A 164 -0.51 5.80 3.55
N GLY A 165 -0.81 4.68 4.21
CA GLY A 165 -0.01 4.13 5.29
C GLY A 165 -0.31 4.80 6.62
N PHE A 166 -0.53 3.99 7.66
CA PHE A 166 -0.82 4.46 9.00
C PHE A 166 0.02 3.73 10.05
N ALA A 167 0.45 4.46 11.09
CA ALA A 167 1.44 4.00 12.07
C ALA A 167 1.09 2.66 12.78
N ILE A 168 -0.18 2.27 12.81
CA ILE A 168 -0.60 0.97 13.37
C ILE A 168 -0.07 -0.22 12.55
N GLU A 169 0.12 -0.04 11.24
CA GLU A 169 0.65 -1.03 10.32
C GLU A 169 2.13 -1.27 10.60
N ASP A 170 2.91 -0.18 10.71
CA ASP A 170 4.32 -0.23 11.11
C ASP A 170 4.51 -0.84 12.49
N PHE A 171 3.68 -0.43 13.47
CA PHE A 171 3.71 -1.01 14.82
C PHE A 171 3.46 -2.52 14.78
N SER A 172 2.51 -2.97 13.96
CA SER A 172 2.20 -4.38 13.80
C SER A 172 3.35 -5.16 13.17
N ALA A 173 3.96 -4.61 12.11
CA ALA A 173 5.13 -5.19 11.45
C ALA A 173 6.35 -5.27 12.39
N LEU A 174 6.62 -4.21 13.15
CA LEU A 174 7.71 -4.17 14.13
C LEU A 174 7.54 -5.24 15.21
N ARG A 175 6.32 -5.39 15.74
CA ARG A 175 6.02 -6.44 16.71
C ARG A 175 6.23 -7.83 16.14
N TYR A 176 5.75 -8.06 14.91
CA TYR A 176 5.94 -9.33 14.23
C TYR A 176 7.43 -9.65 14.07
N VAL A 177 8.22 -8.73 13.50
CA VAL A 177 9.66 -8.91 13.31
C VAL A 177 10.37 -9.18 14.63
N ARG A 178 10.12 -8.36 15.67
CA ARG A 178 10.67 -8.55 17.02
C ARG A 178 10.40 -9.96 17.55
N ASP A 179 9.17 -10.44 17.40
CA ASP A 179 8.76 -11.75 17.89
C ASP A 179 9.39 -12.89 17.07
N GLN A 180 9.63 -12.69 15.77
CA GLN A 180 10.30 -13.68 14.91
C GLN A 180 11.81 -13.80 15.15
N ILE A 181 12.50 -12.70 15.48
CA ILE A 181 13.96 -12.71 15.63
C ILE A 181 14.42 -13.01 17.06
N LYS A 182 13.52 -12.99 18.04
CA LYS A 182 13.85 -13.22 19.45
C LYS A 182 14.54 -14.58 19.62
N GLY A 183 15.75 -14.58 20.18
CA GLY A 183 16.55 -15.78 20.40
C GLY A 183 17.33 -16.29 19.17
N THR A 184 17.30 -15.53 18.06
CA THR A 184 18.16 -15.78 16.89
C THR A 184 19.41 -14.92 16.95
N GLU A 185 20.43 -15.24 16.15
CA GLU A 185 21.65 -14.43 16.01
C GLU A 185 21.38 -13.04 15.41
N MET A 186 20.20 -12.82 14.81
CA MET A 186 19.77 -11.53 14.27
C MET A 186 19.25 -10.56 15.36
N TYR A 187 19.18 -11.01 16.62
CA TYR A 187 18.74 -10.20 17.75
C TYR A 187 19.95 -9.75 18.59
N HIS A 188 20.11 -8.44 18.73
CA HIS A 188 21.12 -7.83 19.58
C HIS A 188 20.45 -6.87 20.56
N ASP A 189 20.62 -7.12 21.86
CA ASP A 189 20.26 -6.13 22.87
C ASP A 189 21.28 -4.98 22.80
N LEU A 190 20.78 -3.80 22.48
CA LEU A 190 21.55 -2.56 22.49
C LEU A 190 21.13 -1.76 23.70
N ASP A 191 22.11 -1.35 24.49
CA ASP A 191 21.89 -0.41 25.57
C ASP A 191 21.76 1.01 24.98
N LEU A 192 20.53 1.44 24.75
CA LEU A 192 20.21 2.74 24.13
C LEU A 192 20.00 3.84 25.17
N LEU A 193 19.75 3.48 26.42
CA LEU A 193 19.44 4.41 27.49
C LEU A 193 20.57 4.41 28.50
N ALA A 194 20.98 5.59 28.94
CA ALA A 194 21.90 5.66 30.06
C ALA A 194 21.17 5.19 31.34
N ASP A 195 21.71 4.17 32.00
CA ASP A 195 21.20 3.63 33.27
C ASP A 195 22.20 3.91 34.42
N PRO A 196 22.25 5.14 34.96
CA PRO A 196 23.13 5.46 36.10
C PRO A 196 22.57 4.91 37.42
N ASP A 197 23.47 4.49 38.32
CA ASP A 197 23.11 4.04 39.68
C ASP A 197 22.30 5.10 40.48
N ASP A 198 22.63 6.39 40.31
CA ASP A 198 21.78 7.51 40.74
C ASP A 198 21.12 8.11 39.48
N PRO A 199 19.78 8.06 39.34
CA PRO A 199 19.07 8.61 38.19
C PRO A 199 19.30 10.12 37.97
N ARG A 200 19.88 10.82 38.96
CA ARG A 200 20.25 12.24 38.87
C ARG A 200 21.73 12.47 38.47
N ASP A 201 22.58 11.45 38.56
CA ASP A 201 24.02 11.55 38.28
C ASP A 201 24.39 10.97 36.90
N LEU A 202 23.78 11.52 35.85
CA LEU A 202 24.14 11.15 34.49
C LEU A 202 25.59 11.54 34.14
N PHE A 203 26.10 12.65 34.71
CA PHE A 203 27.46 13.12 34.43
C PHE A 203 28.53 12.22 35.07
N GLY A 204 28.24 11.59 36.21
CA GLY A 204 29.10 10.59 36.83
C GLY A 204 29.42 9.40 35.91
N MET A 205 28.47 8.99 35.04
CA MET A 205 28.76 7.96 34.01
C MET A 205 29.84 8.42 33.02
N VAL A 206 29.82 9.68 32.59
CA VAL A 206 30.84 10.26 31.70
C VAL A 206 32.20 10.32 32.38
N GLN A 207 32.24 10.61 33.69
CA GLN A 207 33.47 10.60 34.46
C GLN A 207 34.05 9.19 34.62
N ARG A 208 33.20 8.19 34.89
CA ARG A 208 33.61 6.77 34.98
C ARG A 208 34.14 6.24 33.63
N ALA A 209 33.52 6.63 32.52
CA ALA A 209 33.98 6.22 31.18
C ALA A 209 35.39 6.75 30.81
N LYS A 210 35.91 7.76 31.50
CA LYS A 210 37.25 8.32 31.26
C LYS A 210 38.37 7.59 32.02
N GLY A 211 38.04 6.68 32.93
CA GLY A 211 39.00 5.97 33.80
C GLY A 211 38.83 4.47 33.76
#